data_AF-A0A6I1FI25-F1
#
_entry.id   AF-A0A6I1FI25-F1
#
_cell.length_a   1.000
_cell.length_b   1.000
_cell.length_c   1.000
_cell.angle_alpha   90.00
_cell.angle_beta   90.00
_cell.angle_gamma   90.00
#
_symmetry.space_group_name_H-M   'P 1'
#
loop_
_entity.id
_entity.type
_entity.pdbx_description
1 polymer ?
#
loop_
_entity_poly.entity_id
_entity_poly.type
_entity_poly.pdbx_seq_one_letter_code
_entity_poly.pdbx_strand_id
1 'polypeptide(L)'
;MYLDNFVNQKIQIKLRNFPEELVGSITGIYHPDDWYMVKLMHTESMGIWVENPCHKRTEVLDDTGSQIPSEHQVEETCPVHLFIRWEYISSVITFPNKDVIGLDKKATLIGFHA
;
A
#
# COMPACT_ATOMS: atom_id res chain seq x y z
N MET A 1 1.20 -8.96 -19.36
CA MET A 1 1.34 -9.89 -18.22
C MET A 1 -0.07 -10.32 -17.77
N TYR A 2 -0.30 -11.53 -17.25
CA TYR A 2 -1.66 -11.96 -16.82
C TYR A 2 -2.29 -11.00 -15.79
N LEU A 3 -1.46 -10.37 -14.95
CA LEU A 3 -1.87 -9.40 -13.94
C LEU A 3 -2.44 -8.09 -14.52
N ASP A 4 -2.16 -7.73 -15.78
CA ASP A 4 -2.70 -6.50 -16.39
C ASP A 4 -4.23 -6.50 -16.46
N ASN A 5 -4.85 -7.68 -16.51
CA ASN A 5 -6.30 -7.84 -16.49
C ASN A 5 -6.94 -7.43 -15.14
N PHE A 6 -6.12 -7.23 -14.11
CA PHE A 6 -6.55 -6.92 -12.74
C PHE A 6 -6.19 -5.50 -12.31
N VAL A 7 -5.75 -4.64 -13.23
CA VAL A 7 -5.54 -3.21 -12.96
C VAL A 7 -6.85 -2.58 -12.45
N ASN A 8 -6.72 -1.71 -11.45
CA ASN A 8 -7.77 -1.11 -10.64
C ASN A 8 -8.58 -2.09 -9.78
N GLN A 9 -8.17 -3.35 -9.67
CA GLN A 9 -8.81 -4.34 -8.80
C GLN A 9 -7.99 -4.60 -7.53
N LYS A 10 -8.67 -5.07 -6.48
CA LYS A 10 -8.00 -5.54 -5.27
C LYS A 10 -7.37 -6.91 -5.52
N ILE A 11 -6.12 -7.07 -5.10
CA ILE A 11 -5.35 -8.30 -5.12
C ILE A 11 -4.76 -8.53 -3.72
N GLN A 12 -4.41 -9.78 -3.41
CA GLN A 12 -3.59 -10.06 -2.23
C GLN A 12 -2.16 -10.33 -2.64
N ILE A 13 -1.22 -9.79 -1.88
CA ILE A 13 0.21 -10.05 -2.03
C ILE A 13 0.77 -10.63 -0.74
N LYS A 14 1.71 -11.55 -0.89
CA LYS A 14 2.56 -12.03 0.19
C LYS A 14 3.97 -11.51 -0.04
N LEU A 15 4.55 -10.85 0.94
CA LEU A 15 5.92 -10.37 0.83
C LEU A 15 6.92 -11.47 1.23
N ARG A 16 8.16 -11.31 0.78
CA ARG A 16 9.33 -12.08 1.22
C ARG A 16 10.54 -11.16 1.23
N ASN A 17 11.50 -11.43 2.10
CA ASN A 17 12.78 -10.71 2.15
C ASN A 17 12.58 -9.17 2.09
N PHE A 18 11.50 -8.66 2.69
CA PHE A 18 11.18 -7.25 2.60
C PHE A 18 12.19 -6.47 3.46
N PRO A 19 12.83 -5.41 2.94
CA PRO A 19 13.88 -4.73 3.68
C PRO A 19 13.34 -4.11 4.97
N GLU A 20 14.08 -4.27 6.07
CA GLU A 20 13.67 -3.75 7.39
C GLU A 20 13.52 -2.23 7.35
N GLU A 21 14.35 -1.52 6.57
CA GLU A 21 14.27 -0.06 6.41
C GLU A 21 12.99 0.41 5.70
N LEU A 22 12.28 -0.49 5.02
CA LEU A 22 11.00 -0.20 4.38
C LEU A 22 9.81 -0.61 5.24
N VAL A 23 10.02 -1.26 6.39
CA VAL A 23 8.96 -1.60 7.34
C VAL A 23 8.61 -0.36 8.17
N GLY A 24 7.32 -0.05 8.26
CA GLY A 24 6.80 0.99 9.14
C GLY A 24 5.87 2.00 8.45
N SER A 25 5.76 3.18 9.07
CA SER A 25 4.77 4.20 8.73
C SER A 25 4.86 4.75 7.31
N ILE A 26 6.05 4.73 6.71
CA ILE A 26 6.28 5.27 5.37
C ILE A 26 5.55 4.42 4.32
N THR A 27 5.65 3.09 4.41
CA THR A 27 5.05 2.15 3.46
C THR A 27 3.71 1.58 3.95
N GLY A 28 3.42 1.70 5.25
CA GLY A 28 2.26 1.06 5.89
C GLY A 28 2.41 -0.45 6.08
N ILE A 29 3.58 -1.02 5.78
CA ILE A 29 3.88 -2.45 5.90
C ILE A 29 4.58 -2.69 7.23
N TYR A 30 3.93 -3.37 8.17
CA TYR A 30 4.43 -3.60 9.53
C TYR A 30 4.84 -5.06 9.81
N HIS A 31 4.22 -5.99 9.10
CA HIS A 31 4.38 -7.42 9.27
C HIS A 31 4.58 -8.05 7.89
N PRO A 32 5.81 -8.03 7.34
CA PRO A 32 6.08 -8.59 6.01
C PRO A 32 5.63 -10.05 5.85
N ASP A 33 5.52 -10.77 6.96
CA ASP A 33 5.01 -12.13 7.05
C ASP A 33 3.47 -12.23 7.02
N ASP A 34 2.73 -11.15 6.79
CA ASP A 34 1.28 -11.17 6.61
C ASP A 34 0.87 -11.21 5.13
N TRP A 35 -0.41 -11.50 4.90
CA TRP A 35 -1.04 -11.28 3.59
C TRP A 35 -1.62 -9.88 3.54
N TYR A 36 -1.31 -9.16 2.47
CA TYR A 36 -1.72 -7.79 2.29
C TYR A 36 -2.68 -7.63 1.14
N MET A 37 -3.81 -6.98 1.40
CA MET A 37 -4.75 -6.58 0.36
C MET A 37 -4.38 -5.19 -0.17
N VAL A 38 -4.20 -5.09 -1.48
CA VAL A 38 -3.81 -3.86 -2.18
C VAL A 38 -4.59 -3.69 -3.46
N LYS A 39 -4.75 -2.45 -3.94
CA LYS A 39 -5.31 -2.19 -5.27
C LYS A 39 -4.17 -2.12 -6.28
N LEU A 40 -4.23 -2.96 -7.31
CA LEU A 40 -3.23 -2.98 -8.37
C LEU A 40 -3.42 -1.76 -9.28
N MET A 41 -2.40 -0.94 -9.44
CA MET A 41 -2.45 0.27 -10.29
C MET A 41 -1.77 0.05 -11.63
N HIS A 42 -0.65 -0.67 -11.65
CA HIS A 42 0.09 -0.97 -12.86
C HIS A 42 1.01 -2.17 -12.67
N THR A 43 1.38 -2.85 -13.76
CA THR A 43 2.42 -3.89 -13.74
C THR A 43 3.58 -3.49 -14.62
N GLU A 44 4.78 -3.83 -14.19
CA GLU A 44 6.01 -3.60 -14.93
C GLU A 44 6.88 -4.86 -14.92
N SER A 45 7.90 -4.91 -15.78
CA SER A 45 8.83 -6.05 -15.83
C SER A 45 9.54 -6.28 -14.49
N MET A 46 9.73 -5.24 -13.68
CA MET A 46 10.46 -5.28 -12.41
C MET A 46 9.58 -5.42 -11.16
N GLY A 47 8.28 -5.18 -11.27
CA GLY A 47 7.38 -5.21 -10.11
C GLY A 47 5.95 -4.78 -10.41
N ILE A 48 5.25 -4.34 -9.37
CA ILE A 48 3.90 -3.79 -9.45
C ILE A 48 3.81 -2.45 -8.73
N TRP A 49 2.96 -1.59 -9.26
CA TRP A 49 2.48 -0.40 -8.57
C TRP A 49 1.17 -0.72 -7.87
N VAL A 50 1.10 -0.39 -6.59
CA VAL A 50 -0.09 -0.59 -5.76
C VAL A 50 -0.51 0.70 -5.08
N GLU A 51 -1.80 0.90 -4.90
CA GLU A 51 -2.32 2.01 -4.10
C GLU A 51 -2.17 1.68 -2.61
N ASN A 52 -1.46 2.52 -1.86
CA ASN A 52 -1.41 2.46 -0.41
C ASN A 52 -2.55 3.33 0.15
N PRO A 53 -3.58 2.73 0.76
CA PRO A 53 -4.78 3.44 1.16
C PRO A 53 -4.61 4.36 2.39
N CYS A 54 -3.44 4.36 3.06
CA CYS A 54 -3.31 4.96 4.39
C CYS A 54 -2.07 5.86 4.56
N HIS A 55 -1.51 6.42 3.48
CA HIS A 55 -0.42 7.38 3.63
C HIS A 55 -0.96 8.72 4.16
N LYS A 56 -0.34 9.21 5.23
CA LYS A 56 -0.67 10.47 5.89
C LYS A 56 0.43 11.47 5.60
N ARG A 57 0.05 12.64 5.09
CA ARG A 57 0.96 13.78 4.92
C ARG A 57 0.51 14.90 5.85
N THR A 58 1.43 15.43 6.62
CA THR A 58 1.20 16.62 7.45
C THR A 58 1.83 17.81 6.78
N GLU A 59 1.06 18.87 6.56
CA GLU A 59 1.60 20.13 6.08
C GLU A 59 2.30 20.84 7.24
N VAL A 60 3.63 20.98 7.12
CA VAL A 60 4.50 21.54 8.18
C VAL A 60 5.13 22.87 7.81
N LEU A 61 4.98 23.29 6.55
CA LEU A 61 5.46 24.57 6.02
C LEU A 61 4.31 25.28 5.32
N ASP A 62 4.18 26.59 5.54
CA ASP A 62 3.23 27.43 4.82
C ASP A 62 3.76 27.82 3.43
N ASP A 63 2.94 28.55 2.66
CA ASP A 63 3.26 29.05 1.32
C ASP A 63 4.51 29.96 1.26
N THR A 64 4.97 30.46 2.41
CA THR A 64 6.17 31.29 2.54
C THR A 64 7.41 30.49 2.95
N GLY A 65 7.25 29.19 3.21
CA GLY A 65 8.30 28.30 3.71
C GLY A 65 8.54 28.41 5.22
N SER A 66 7.64 29.07 5.97
CA SER A 66 7.72 29.18 7.43
C SER A 66 7.07 27.96 8.08
N GLN A 67 7.57 27.53 9.25
CA GLN A 67 6.98 26.40 9.97
C GLN A 67 5.57 26.72 10.47
N ILE A 68 4.62 25.83 10.16
CA ILE A 68 3.26 25.89 10.69
C ILE A 68 3.27 25.40 12.15
N PRO A 69 2.76 26.18 13.11
CA PRO A 69 2.62 25.74 14.50
C PRO A 69 1.86 24.43 14.59
N SER A 70 2.28 23.52 15.47
CA SER A 70 1.74 22.17 15.55
C SER A 70 0.21 22.12 15.73
N GLU A 71 -0.40 23.08 16.44
CA GLU A 71 -1.86 23.19 16.58
C GLU A 71 -2.61 23.55 15.28
N HIS A 72 -1.89 23.99 14.24
CA HIS A 72 -2.42 24.42 12.96
C HIS A 72 -2.02 23.50 11.80
N GLN A 73 -1.24 22.46 12.07
CA GLN A 73 -0.86 21.48 11.05
C GLN A 73 -2.06 20.63 10.66
N VAL A 74 -2.31 20.51 9.37
CA VAL A 74 -3.38 19.68 8.81
C VAL A 74 -2.79 18.36 8.36
N GLU A 75 -3.37 17.25 8.85
CA GLU A 75 -3.05 15.91 8.38
C GLU A 75 -4.03 15.51 7.27
N GLU A 76 -3.51 15.22 6.09
CA GLU A 76 -4.28 14.74 4.96
C GLU A 76 -3.94 13.27 4.68
N THR A 77 -4.98 12.44 4.53
CA THR A 77 -4.81 11.09 3.98
C THR A 77 -4.85 11.19 2.46
N CYS A 78 -3.76 10.81 1.81
CA CYS A 78 -3.66 10.87 0.35
C CYS A 78 -3.40 9.48 -0.25
N PRO A 79 -4.05 9.14 -1.39
CA PRO A 79 -3.73 7.91 -2.10
C PRO A 79 -2.33 8.04 -2.70
N VAL A 80 -1.42 7.18 -2.28
CA VAL A 80 -0.06 7.12 -2.87
C VAL A 80 0.12 5.81 -3.62
N HIS A 81 0.90 5.87 -4.70
CA HIS A 81 1.30 4.68 -5.43
C HIS A 81 2.66 4.21 -4.93
N LEU A 82 2.73 2.98 -4.41
CA LEU A 82 3.94 2.33 -3.95
C LEU A 82 4.38 1.31 -5.01
N PHE A 83 5.65 1.37 -5.41
CA PHE A 83 6.25 0.35 -6.26
C PHE A 83 6.86 -0.78 -5.42
N ILE A 84 6.48 -2.01 -5.70
CA ILE A 84 7.00 -3.21 -5.04
C ILE A 84 7.66 -4.10 -6.09
N ARG A 85 8.97 -4.34 -5.91
CA ARG A 85 9.76 -5.20 -6.79
C ARG A 85 9.37 -6.67 -6.66
N TRP A 86 9.48 -7.43 -7.74
CA TRP A 86 9.19 -8.87 -7.74
C TRP A 86 10.06 -9.68 -6.77
N GLU A 87 11.29 -9.23 -6.50
CA GLU A 87 12.16 -9.89 -5.52
C GLU A 87 11.54 -9.91 -4.11
N TYR A 88 10.71 -8.92 -3.80
CA TYR A 88 10.03 -8.77 -2.52
C TYR A 88 8.63 -9.40 -2.47
N ILE A 89 8.13 -9.93 -3.59
CA ILE A 89 6.83 -10.58 -3.67
C ILE A 89 7.03 -12.09 -3.74
N SER A 90 6.48 -12.79 -2.77
CA SER A 90 6.45 -14.24 -2.71
C SER A 90 5.31 -14.81 -3.56
N SER A 91 4.13 -14.20 -3.48
CA SER A 91 2.93 -14.67 -4.17
C SER A 91 1.92 -13.55 -4.38
N VAL A 92 1.07 -13.72 -5.40
CA VAL A 92 -0.04 -12.82 -5.73
C VAL A 92 -1.31 -13.64 -5.94
N ILE A 93 -2.41 -13.23 -5.31
CA ILE A 93 -3.75 -13.81 -5.49
C ILE A 93 -4.66 -12.76 -6.12
N THR A 94 -5.28 -13.12 -7.24
CA THR A 94 -6.25 -12.28 -7.96
C THR A 94 -7.66 -12.84 -7.82
N PHE A 95 -8.67 -11.98 -7.82
CA PHE A 95 -10.08 -12.38 -7.74
C PHE A 95 -10.79 -12.14 -9.08
N PRO A 96 -10.80 -13.12 -9.99
CA PRO A 96 -11.36 -12.94 -11.35
C PRO A 96 -12.87 -12.72 -11.38
N ASN A 97 -13.59 -13.10 -10.32
CA ASN A 97 -15.03 -12.86 -10.20
C ASN A 97 -15.27 -11.70 -9.23
N LYS A 98 -15.94 -10.64 -9.67
CA LYS A 98 -16.17 -9.42 -8.88
C LYS A 98 -17.10 -9.60 -7.66
N ASP A 99 -17.80 -10.73 -7.57
CA ASP A 99 -18.78 -11.03 -6.52
C ASP A 99 -18.20 -11.75 -5.29
N VAL A 100 -16.93 -11.47 -4.91
CA VAL A 100 -16.37 -12.05 -3.68
C VAL A 100 -16.94 -11.32 -2.46
N ILE A 101 -18.16 -11.69 -2.09
CA ILE A 101 -18.75 -11.45 -0.78
C ILE A 101 -17.99 -12.32 0.22
N GLY A 102 -17.28 -11.66 1.15
CA GLY A 102 -16.72 -12.28 2.36
C GLY A 102 -15.38 -12.98 2.19
N LEU A 103 -14.29 -12.20 2.17
CA LEU A 103 -12.92 -12.72 2.29
C LEU A 103 -12.54 -12.90 3.76
N ASP A 104 -11.85 -14.00 4.04
CA ASP A 104 -11.48 -14.50 5.37
C ASP A 104 -10.94 -13.40 6.30
N LYS A 105 -11.42 -13.36 7.55
CA LYS A 105 -11.15 -12.32 8.57
C LYS A 105 -9.67 -12.16 8.95
N LYS A 106 -8.78 -12.97 8.37
CA LYS A 106 -7.33 -13.02 8.64
C LYS A 106 -6.48 -12.26 7.63
N ALA A 107 -7.04 -11.68 6.57
CA ALA A 107 -6.25 -10.84 5.67
C ALA A 107 -6.05 -9.46 6.30
N THR A 108 -4.83 -9.19 6.78
CA THR A 108 -4.44 -7.88 7.29
C THR A 108 -4.50 -6.86 6.15
N LEU A 109 -5.30 -5.81 6.30
CA LEU A 109 -5.23 -4.64 5.40
C LEU A 109 -3.90 -3.93 5.65
N ILE A 110 -3.20 -3.47 4.60
CA ILE A 110 -2.08 -2.53 4.77
C ILE A 110 -2.66 -1.27 5.42
N GLY A 111 -2.19 -0.93 6.62
CA GLY A 111 -2.68 0.23 7.36
C GLY A 111 -2.29 0.21 8.84
N PHE A 112 -2.18 1.41 9.42
CA PHE A 112 -1.93 1.61 10.84
C PHE A 112 -3.06 1.00 11.68
N HIS A 113 -2.72 0.30 12.77
CA HIS A 113 -3.67 0.01 13.83
C HIS A 113 -3.95 1.29 14.62
N ALA A 114 -5.21 1.46 15.04
CA ALA A 114 -5.66 2.56 15.90
C ALA A 114 -4.98 2.53 17.27
#